data_AF-A0A927WB83-F1
#
_entry.id   AF-A0A927WB83-F1
#
_cell.length_a   1.000
_cell.length_b   1.000
_cell.length_c   1.000
_cell.angle_alpha   90.00
_cell.angle_beta   90.00
_cell.angle_gamma   90.00
#
_symmetry.space_group_name_H-M   'P 1'
#
loop_
_entity.id
_entity.type
_entity.pdbx_description
1 polymer ?
#
loop_
_entity_poly.entity_id
_entity_poly.type
_entity_poly.pdbx_seq_one_letter_code
_entity_poly.pdbx_strand_id
1 'polypeptide(L)'
;MKLIIYHGSDNIIDKPNYEGGRKFSDFGRGFYATTNIEMAKSWATRKKDKPSYVNKYMFNVDGLNSLTLDLDIHWILFIAYNRGLILNDEINHILNKKYENIHEYDVIIGPTADDKMFDTLNLFFNNNITIDHCLHALNSMDLDVQYNIKTQAGIDAVEFSSATQLDELDKAYYSKEVRAKKDIMNKKMTFIRQKFGKVGKYFDELEGVDING
;
A
#
# COMPACT_ATOMS: atom_id res chain seq x y z
N MET A 1 -7.16 -3.77 -20.86
CA MET A 1 -5.77 -4.18 -20.75
C MET A 1 -5.76 -5.39 -19.85
N LYS A 2 -5.12 -6.47 -20.28
CA LYS A 2 -4.88 -7.63 -19.42
C LYS A 2 -3.47 -7.54 -18.84
N LEU A 3 -3.33 -7.74 -17.54
CA LEU A 3 -2.05 -7.75 -16.83
C LEU A 3 -1.93 -8.99 -15.95
N ILE A 4 -0.68 -9.40 -15.71
CA ILE A 4 -0.39 -10.46 -14.75
C ILE A 4 -0.23 -9.83 -13.37
N ILE A 5 -1.00 -10.30 -12.41
CA ILE A 5 -0.88 -9.91 -11.01
C ILE A 5 -0.61 -11.13 -10.12
N TYR A 6 -0.01 -10.87 -8.96
CA TYR A 6 0.42 -11.86 -8.00
C TYR A 6 -0.09 -11.53 -6.60
N HIS A 7 -0.44 -12.57 -5.84
CA HIS A 7 -0.80 -12.48 -4.42
C HIS A 7 -0.03 -13.50 -3.60
N GLY A 8 0.74 -13.02 -2.62
CA GLY A 8 1.42 -13.88 -1.65
C GLY A 8 0.54 -14.25 -0.47
N SER A 9 0.42 -15.54 -0.18
CA SER A 9 -0.43 -16.08 0.89
C SER A 9 0.15 -17.35 1.49
N ASP A 10 -0.39 -17.77 2.64
CA ASP A 10 -0.18 -19.11 3.19
C ASP A 10 -1.11 -20.18 2.58
N ASN A 11 -1.97 -19.78 1.63
CA ASN A 11 -2.92 -20.64 0.96
C ASN A 11 -2.85 -20.47 -0.57
N ILE A 12 -3.26 -21.52 -1.28
CA ILE A 12 -3.66 -21.41 -2.68
C ILE A 12 -5.02 -20.71 -2.70
N ILE A 13 -5.15 -19.64 -3.48
CA ILE A 13 -6.37 -18.85 -3.62
C ILE A 13 -6.79 -18.94 -5.09
N ASP A 14 -7.52 -19.99 -5.44
CA ASP A 14 -8.08 -20.17 -6.78
C ASP A 14 -9.31 -19.28 -7.02
N LYS A 15 -10.00 -18.90 -5.95
CA LYS A 15 -11.16 -18.00 -5.94
C LYS A 15 -10.90 -16.80 -5.02
N PRO A 16 -10.34 -15.71 -5.56
CA PRO A 16 -10.16 -14.46 -4.83
C PRO A 16 -11.48 -13.95 -4.24
N ASN A 17 -11.41 -13.33 -3.06
CA ASN A 17 -12.55 -12.69 -2.43
C ASN A 17 -12.10 -11.36 -1.81
N TYR A 18 -12.72 -10.26 -2.23
CA TYR A 18 -12.42 -8.92 -1.73
C TYR A 18 -12.88 -8.73 -0.27
N GLU A 19 -13.88 -9.47 0.21
CA GLU A 19 -14.37 -9.39 1.58
C GLU A 19 -13.47 -10.09 2.61
N GLY A 20 -12.60 -11.00 2.15
CA GLY A 20 -11.66 -11.75 3.00
C GLY A 20 -10.46 -10.93 3.47
N GLY A 21 -10.27 -9.73 2.93
CA GLY A 21 -9.19 -8.82 3.31
C GLY A 21 -9.32 -8.28 4.74
N ARG A 22 -8.20 -7.85 5.32
CA ARG A 22 -8.21 -7.17 6.63
C ARG A 22 -8.91 -5.82 6.50
N LYS A 23 -9.64 -5.42 7.55
CA LYS A 23 -10.33 -4.13 7.59
C LYS A 23 -9.34 -2.94 7.53
N PHE A 24 -8.27 -3.00 8.32
CA PHE A 24 -7.30 -1.92 8.50
C PHE A 24 -6.03 -2.12 7.64
N SER A 25 -6.25 -2.29 6.34
CA SER A 25 -5.18 -2.33 5.32
C SER A 25 -5.05 -0.98 4.62
N ASP A 26 -3.95 -0.78 3.88
CA ASP A 26 -3.57 0.47 3.18
C ASP A 26 -4.75 1.17 2.49
N PHE A 27 -5.44 0.48 1.59
CA PHE A 27 -6.57 1.00 0.83
C PHE A 27 -7.92 0.46 1.33
N GLY A 28 -7.96 0.08 2.61
CA GLY A 28 -9.10 -0.56 3.27
C GLY A 28 -9.25 -2.04 2.86
N ARG A 29 -10.43 -2.60 3.14
CA ARG A 29 -10.74 -4.00 2.78
C ARG A 29 -10.76 -4.19 1.25
N GLY A 30 -10.27 -5.34 0.82
CA GLY A 30 -10.26 -5.80 -0.57
C GLY A 30 -9.22 -6.92 -0.79
N PHE A 31 -9.11 -7.37 -2.03
CA PHE A 31 -8.12 -8.36 -2.45
C PHE A 31 -6.87 -7.66 -2.99
N TYR A 32 -5.75 -7.86 -2.29
CA TYR A 32 -4.49 -7.17 -2.60
C TYR A 32 -3.63 -8.01 -3.54
N ALA A 33 -3.16 -7.39 -4.62
CA ALA A 33 -2.26 -8.03 -5.57
C ALA A 33 -1.21 -7.03 -6.08
N THR A 34 -0.25 -7.52 -6.83
CA THR A 34 0.80 -6.68 -7.43
C THR A 34 1.32 -7.28 -8.74
N THR A 35 1.82 -6.45 -9.64
CA THR A 35 2.57 -6.90 -10.82
C THR A 35 4.00 -7.32 -10.47
N ASN A 36 4.52 -6.93 -9.30
CA ASN A 36 5.86 -7.30 -8.84
C ASN A 36 5.86 -8.66 -8.12
N ILE A 37 6.39 -9.69 -8.78
CA ILE A 37 6.48 -11.04 -8.21
C ILE A 37 7.35 -11.10 -6.95
N GLU A 38 8.40 -10.30 -6.85
CA GLU A 38 9.30 -10.29 -5.68
C GLU A 38 8.58 -9.74 -4.45
N MET A 39 7.70 -8.76 -4.63
CA MET A 39 6.83 -8.29 -3.55
C MET A 39 5.81 -9.35 -3.14
N ALA A 40 5.20 -10.06 -4.09
CA ALA A 40 4.29 -11.16 -3.75
C ALA A 40 4.99 -12.30 -2.99
N LYS A 41 6.25 -12.64 -3.34
CA LYS A 41 7.05 -13.60 -2.58
C LYS A 41 7.32 -13.11 -1.16
N SER A 42 7.69 -11.84 -0.98
CA SER A 42 7.83 -11.22 0.34
C SER A 42 6.57 -11.35 1.19
N TRP A 43 5.38 -11.17 0.59
CA TRP A 43 4.10 -11.35 1.29
C TRP A 43 3.85 -12.81 1.69
N ALA A 44 4.14 -13.76 0.79
CA ALA A 44 3.96 -15.19 1.03
C ALA A 44 4.82 -15.72 2.17
N THR A 45 6.02 -15.16 2.37
CA THR A 45 6.99 -15.62 3.38
C THR A 45 6.83 -14.95 4.75
N ARG A 46 5.79 -14.14 4.98
CA ARG A 46 5.59 -13.43 6.27
C ARG A 46 5.35 -14.38 7.45
N LYS A 47 4.73 -15.53 7.23
CA LYS A 47 4.44 -16.54 8.26
C LYS A 47 5.40 -17.72 8.11
N LYS A 48 6.42 -17.79 8.96
CA LYS A 48 7.48 -18.81 8.88
C LYS A 48 6.94 -20.24 9.01
N ASP A 49 5.99 -20.46 9.92
CA ASP A 49 5.47 -21.79 10.26
C ASP A 49 4.29 -22.22 9.39
N LYS A 50 4.12 -21.60 8.21
CA LYS A 50 3.05 -21.90 7.27
C LYS A 50 3.61 -22.20 5.88
N PRO A 51 2.86 -22.90 5.02
CA PRO A 51 3.12 -22.89 3.60
C PRO A 51 3.20 -21.46 3.06
N SER A 52 3.92 -21.26 1.97
CA SER A 52 4.05 -19.96 1.31
C SER A 52 3.77 -20.17 -0.17
N TYR A 53 2.75 -19.50 -0.68
CA TYR A 53 2.34 -19.58 -2.08
C TYR A 53 2.34 -18.21 -2.73
N VAL A 54 2.85 -18.15 -3.95
CA VAL A 54 2.63 -17.05 -4.88
C VAL A 54 1.51 -17.47 -5.83
N ASN A 55 0.35 -16.85 -5.67
CA ASN A 55 -0.80 -17.05 -6.55
C ASN A 55 -0.70 -16.07 -7.71
N LYS A 56 -0.86 -16.55 -8.94
CA LYS A 56 -0.77 -15.78 -10.18
C LYS A 56 -2.14 -15.72 -10.85
N TYR A 57 -2.48 -14.55 -11.36
CA TYR A 57 -3.75 -14.29 -12.02
C TYR A 57 -3.55 -13.50 -13.32
N MET A 58 -4.49 -13.66 -14.24
CA MET A 58 -4.72 -12.71 -15.32
C MET A 58 -5.80 -11.74 -14.87
N PHE A 59 -5.52 -10.44 -14.88
CA PHE A 59 -6.46 -9.41 -14.45
C PHE A 59 -6.80 -8.50 -15.62
N ASN A 60 -8.09 -8.41 -15.95
CA ASN A 60 -8.60 -7.53 -16.99
C ASN A 60 -9.15 -6.24 -16.40
N VAL A 61 -8.45 -5.12 -16.56
CA VAL A 61 -8.90 -3.83 -16.02
C VAL A 61 -9.88 -3.09 -16.94
N ASP A 62 -10.15 -3.60 -18.15
CA ASP A 62 -11.09 -2.94 -19.06
C ASP A 62 -12.49 -2.87 -18.48
N GLY A 63 -13.07 -1.68 -18.49
CA GLY A 63 -14.43 -1.43 -18.02
C GLY A 63 -14.60 -1.34 -16.51
N LEU A 64 -13.53 -1.48 -15.72
CA LEU A 64 -13.55 -1.27 -14.28
C LEU A 64 -13.35 0.20 -13.94
N ASN A 65 -14.10 0.70 -12.95
CA ASN A 65 -13.83 2.00 -12.35
C ASN A 65 -12.53 1.92 -11.53
N SER A 66 -11.45 2.51 -12.04
CA SER A 66 -10.11 2.37 -11.49
C SER A 66 -9.57 3.72 -11.02
N LEU A 67 -9.03 3.76 -9.80
CA LEU A 67 -8.32 4.92 -9.27
C LEU A 67 -6.83 4.60 -9.11
N THR A 68 -5.96 5.46 -9.64
CA THR A 68 -4.51 5.42 -9.34
C THR A 68 -4.18 6.58 -8.42
N LEU A 69 -3.55 6.28 -7.28
CA LEU A 69 -3.05 7.24 -6.31
C LEU A 69 -1.53 7.38 -6.47
N ASP A 70 -1.07 8.61 -6.64
CA ASP A 70 0.35 8.95 -6.58
C ASP A 70 0.82 9.09 -5.12
N LEU A 71 2.14 9.02 -4.88
CA LEU A 71 2.69 9.28 -3.56
C LEU A 71 2.63 10.78 -3.22
N ASP A 72 1.47 11.23 -2.76
CA ASP A 72 1.19 12.61 -2.40
C ASP A 72 0.47 12.72 -1.03
N ILE A 73 0.02 13.93 -0.69
CA ILE A 73 -0.73 14.15 0.55
C ILE A 73 -2.05 13.36 0.59
N HIS A 74 -2.74 13.17 -0.54
CA HIS A 74 -4.00 12.44 -0.57
C HIS A 74 -3.80 10.95 -0.32
N TRP A 75 -2.76 10.36 -0.89
CA TRP A 75 -2.36 8.99 -0.57
C TRP A 75 -2.01 8.87 0.92
N ILE A 76 -1.24 9.80 1.49
CA ILE A 76 -0.91 9.81 2.93
C ILE A 76 -2.18 9.83 3.78
N LEU A 77 -3.10 10.74 3.48
CA LEU A 77 -4.36 10.89 4.21
C LEU A 77 -5.25 9.66 4.08
N PHE A 78 -5.32 9.06 2.89
CA PHE A 78 -6.12 7.87 2.65
C PHE A 78 -5.57 6.63 3.39
N ILE A 79 -4.25 6.42 3.37
CA ILE A 79 -3.59 5.36 4.15
C ILE A 79 -3.87 5.56 5.65
N ALA A 80 -3.70 6.80 6.15
CA ALA A 80 -3.91 7.14 7.55
C ALA A 80 -5.35 6.90 8.00
N TYR A 81 -6.33 7.27 7.16
CA TYR A 81 -7.74 7.01 7.38
C TYR A 81 -8.05 5.51 7.44
N ASN A 82 -7.65 4.75 6.40
CA ASN A 82 -7.98 3.33 6.30
C ASN A 82 -7.31 2.47 7.37
N ARG A 83 -6.11 2.84 7.80
CA ARG A 83 -5.38 2.12 8.86
C ARG A 83 -5.71 2.64 10.26
N GLY A 84 -6.62 3.62 10.38
CA GLY A 84 -7.17 4.11 11.65
C GLY A 84 -6.20 5.00 12.45
N LEU A 85 -5.22 5.62 11.79
CA LEU A 85 -4.32 6.59 12.42
C LEU A 85 -5.03 7.92 12.68
N ILE A 86 -5.92 8.31 11.77
CA ILE A 86 -6.75 9.49 11.92
C ILE A 86 -8.20 9.10 11.62
N LEU A 87 -9.08 9.38 12.57
CA LEU A 87 -10.52 9.23 12.41
C LEU A 87 -11.12 10.63 12.36
N ASN A 88 -10.92 11.31 11.23
CA ASN A 88 -11.43 12.66 10.99
C ASN A 88 -12.35 12.62 9.76
N ASP A 89 -13.63 12.94 9.97
CA ASP A 89 -14.64 13.00 8.92
C ASP A 89 -14.31 14.05 7.85
N GLU A 90 -13.56 15.09 8.20
CA GLU A 90 -13.09 16.12 7.27
C GLU A 90 -12.10 15.55 6.24
N ILE A 91 -11.16 14.69 6.68
CA ILE A 91 -10.25 14.01 5.75
C ILE A 91 -11.03 13.15 4.77
N ASN A 92 -12.01 12.39 5.26
CA ASN A 92 -12.85 11.56 4.40
C ASN A 92 -13.66 12.43 3.42
N HIS A 93 -14.16 13.59 3.87
CA HIS A 93 -14.86 14.54 3.01
C HIS A 93 -13.95 15.09 1.91
N ILE A 94 -12.72 15.48 2.22
CA ILE A 94 -11.77 16.00 1.24
C ILE A 94 -11.43 14.94 0.19
N LEU A 95 -11.13 13.71 0.62
CA LEU A 95 -10.83 12.61 -0.29
C LEU A 95 -12.03 12.27 -1.20
N ASN A 96 -13.24 12.24 -0.64
CA ASN A 96 -14.45 12.01 -1.43
C ASN A 96 -14.74 13.13 -2.43
N LYS A 97 -14.44 14.38 -2.08
CA LYS A 97 -14.59 15.52 -2.99
C LYS A 97 -13.58 15.46 -4.13
N LYS A 98 -12.32 15.15 -3.85
CA LYS A 98 -11.26 15.11 -4.86
C LYS A 98 -11.41 13.95 -5.85
N TYR A 99 -11.84 12.79 -5.36
CA TYR A 99 -11.90 11.55 -6.14
C TYR A 99 -13.32 11.06 -6.39
N GLU A 100 -14.32 11.95 -6.34
CA GLU A 100 -15.72 11.60 -6.63
C GLU A 100 -16.18 10.32 -5.90
N ASN A 101 -15.96 10.27 -4.59
CA ASN A 101 -16.15 9.10 -3.70
C ASN A 101 -15.06 8.01 -3.83
N ILE A 102 -13.95 8.22 -3.12
CA ILE A 102 -12.74 7.36 -3.17
C ILE A 102 -13.00 5.89 -2.81
N HIS A 103 -14.10 5.59 -2.11
CA HIS A 103 -14.41 4.25 -1.64
C HIS A 103 -15.20 3.39 -2.64
N GLU A 104 -15.70 3.98 -3.74
CA GLU A 104 -16.59 3.33 -4.72
C GLU A 104 -15.86 2.76 -5.95
N TYR A 105 -14.53 2.91 -6.03
CA TYR A 105 -13.74 2.33 -7.11
C TYR A 105 -13.69 0.79 -7.03
N ASP A 106 -13.76 0.13 -8.18
CA ASP A 106 -13.60 -1.33 -8.31
C ASP A 106 -12.17 -1.77 -7.96
N VAL A 107 -11.20 -0.93 -8.32
CA VAL A 107 -9.78 -1.13 -8.01
C VAL A 107 -9.11 0.19 -7.66
N ILE A 108 -8.33 0.18 -6.58
CA ILE A 108 -7.42 1.27 -6.21
C ILE A 108 -5.98 0.79 -6.39
N ILE A 109 -5.20 1.54 -7.13
CA ILE A 109 -3.81 1.26 -7.48
C ILE A 109 -2.95 2.33 -6.81
N GLY A 110 -1.86 1.95 -6.18
CA GLY A 110 -0.93 2.94 -5.63
C GLY A 110 0.26 2.33 -4.90
N PRO A 111 1.14 3.19 -4.38
CA PRO A 111 2.28 2.76 -3.57
C PRO A 111 1.83 1.95 -2.35
N THR A 112 2.64 0.96 -1.97
CA THR A 112 2.44 0.16 -0.76
C THR A 112 2.80 0.93 0.51
N ALA A 113 2.18 0.62 1.65
CA ALA A 113 2.57 1.15 2.95
C ALA A 113 3.05 0.04 3.90
N ASP A 114 4.30 0.14 4.34
CA ASP A 114 4.95 -0.76 5.29
C ASP A 114 4.94 -0.17 6.71
N ASP A 115 5.32 -0.98 7.69
CA ASP A 115 5.29 -0.58 9.10
C ASP A 115 6.19 0.63 9.42
N LYS A 116 7.18 0.96 8.59
CA LYS A 116 8.11 2.08 8.84
C LYS A 116 7.72 3.37 8.16
N MET A 117 7.02 3.28 7.03
CA MET A 117 6.32 4.43 6.49
C MET A 117 5.46 5.04 7.57
N PHE A 118 4.79 4.22 8.38
CA PHE A 118 4.05 4.71 9.53
C PHE A 118 4.86 5.43 10.58
N ASP A 119 6.10 5.04 10.88
CA ASP A 119 6.93 5.85 11.78
C ASP A 119 7.13 7.26 11.22
N THR A 120 7.22 7.39 9.90
CA THR A 120 7.38 8.68 9.21
C THR A 120 6.06 9.45 9.15
N LEU A 121 4.95 8.75 8.89
CA LEU A 121 3.61 9.34 8.95
C LEU A 121 3.27 9.81 10.36
N ASN A 122 3.63 9.05 11.39
CA ASN A 122 3.45 9.44 12.79
C ASN A 122 4.24 10.71 13.12
N LEU A 123 5.48 10.85 12.64
CA LEU A 123 6.23 12.11 12.82
C LEU A 123 5.51 13.29 12.17
N PHE A 124 4.90 13.09 10.99
CA PHE A 124 4.16 14.13 10.29
C PHE A 124 2.88 14.51 11.05
N PHE A 125 2.04 13.52 11.40
CA PHE A 125 0.77 13.75 12.11
C PHE A 125 0.93 14.29 13.53
N ASN A 126 2.10 14.10 14.16
CA ASN A 126 2.45 14.71 15.44
C ASN A 126 3.19 16.06 15.30
N ASN A 127 3.18 16.67 14.12
CA ASN A 127 3.82 17.96 13.82
C ASN A 127 5.34 17.98 14.09
N ASN A 128 6.01 16.83 14.05
CA ASN A 128 7.47 16.75 14.19
C ASN A 128 8.21 17.00 12.88
N ILE A 129 7.57 16.75 11.73
CA ILE A 129 8.10 17.04 10.39
C ILE A 129 7.02 17.69 9.52
N THR A 130 7.42 18.45 8.51
CA THR A 130 6.51 19.05 7.52
C THR A 130 6.09 18.03 6.45
N ILE A 131 5.06 18.35 5.67
CA ILE A 131 4.61 17.52 4.55
C ILE A 131 5.72 17.32 3.50
N ASP A 132 6.48 18.36 3.17
CA ASP A 132 7.57 18.27 2.18
C ASP A 132 8.66 17.29 2.65
N HIS A 133 8.99 17.33 3.95
CA HIS A 133 9.91 16.38 4.55
C HIS A 133 9.35 14.96 4.56
N CYS A 134 8.07 14.80 4.90
CA CYS A 134 7.40 13.51 4.89
C CYS A 134 7.45 12.90 3.49
N LEU A 135 7.02 13.65 2.47
CA LEU A 135 7.04 13.21 1.08
C LEU A 135 8.45 12.96 0.57
N HIS A 136 9.44 13.79 0.92
CA HIS A 136 10.82 13.54 0.53
C HIS A 136 11.37 12.22 1.12
N ALA A 137 11.03 11.96 2.38
CA ALA A 137 11.44 10.74 3.07
C ALA A 137 10.75 9.50 2.49
N LEU A 138 9.46 9.59 2.18
CA LEU A 138 8.68 8.50 1.56
C LEU A 138 9.08 8.25 0.11
N ASN A 139 9.29 9.29 -0.71
CA ASN A 139 9.79 9.14 -2.09
C ASN A 139 11.18 8.51 -2.14
N SER A 140 11.94 8.63 -1.06
CA SER A 140 13.23 7.96 -0.91
C SER A 140 13.11 6.45 -0.64
N MET A 141 11.90 5.89 -0.51
CA MET A 141 11.71 4.50 -0.10
C MET A 141 11.58 3.48 -1.25
N ASP A 142 11.61 3.91 -2.52
CA ASP A 142 11.47 3.04 -3.71
C ASP A 142 10.27 2.09 -3.58
N LEU A 143 9.08 2.65 -3.35
CA LEU A 143 7.88 1.89 -3.02
C LEU A 143 7.35 1.10 -4.22
N ASP A 144 7.05 -0.17 -3.96
CA ASP A 144 6.32 -1.01 -4.90
C ASP A 144 4.86 -0.58 -5.02
N VAL A 145 4.25 -0.88 -6.18
CA VAL A 145 2.83 -0.62 -6.47
C VAL A 145 1.99 -1.86 -6.18
N GLN A 146 0.83 -1.63 -5.56
CA GLN A 146 -0.18 -2.65 -5.30
C GLN A 146 -1.53 -2.26 -5.90
N TYR A 147 -2.35 -3.29 -6.10
CA TYR A 147 -3.72 -3.23 -6.57
C TYR A 147 -4.59 -3.72 -5.42
N ASN A 148 -5.54 -2.91 -4.97
CA ASN A 148 -6.59 -3.32 -4.07
C ASN A 148 -7.89 -3.45 -4.85
N ILE A 149 -8.37 -4.68 -5.04
CA ILE A 149 -9.59 -5.00 -5.77
C ILE A 149 -10.74 -5.07 -4.76
N LYS A 150 -11.75 -4.21 -4.92
CA LYS A 150 -12.67 -3.84 -3.84
C LYS A 150 -14.12 -4.24 -4.06
N THR A 151 -14.48 -4.69 -5.25
CA THR A 151 -15.87 -5.00 -5.63
C THR A 151 -15.96 -6.38 -6.27
N GLN A 152 -17.19 -6.89 -6.40
CA GLN A 152 -17.44 -8.12 -7.13
C GLN A 152 -17.05 -8.00 -8.61
N ALA A 153 -17.35 -6.87 -9.26
CA ALA A 153 -16.95 -6.62 -10.64
C ALA A 153 -15.43 -6.70 -10.83
N GLY A 154 -14.67 -6.13 -9.89
CA GLY A 154 -13.21 -6.25 -9.87
C GLY A 154 -12.73 -7.70 -9.72
N ILE A 155 -13.35 -8.50 -8.83
CA ILE A 155 -13.01 -9.91 -8.64
C ILE A 155 -13.38 -10.77 -9.85
N ASP A 156 -14.52 -10.53 -10.49
CA ASP A 156 -14.97 -11.26 -11.68
C ASP A 156 -14.01 -11.06 -12.86
N ALA A 157 -13.24 -9.97 -12.85
CA ALA A 157 -12.20 -9.68 -13.82
C ALA A 157 -10.83 -10.33 -13.51
N VAL A 158 -10.71 -11.08 -12.41
CA VAL A 158 -9.49 -11.77 -11.98
C VAL A 158 -9.61 -13.27 -12.26
N GLU A 159 -8.85 -13.76 -13.23
CA GLU A 159 -8.80 -15.17 -13.61
C GLU A 159 -7.59 -15.85 -12.98
N PHE A 160 -7.80 -16.86 -12.13
CA PHE A 160 -6.71 -17.66 -11.56
C PHE A 160 -5.93 -18.40 -12.65
N SER A 161 -4.60 -18.32 -12.57
CA SER A 161 -3.69 -18.96 -13.52
C SER A 161 -2.91 -20.11 -12.89
N SER A 162 -2.26 -19.88 -11.75
CA SER A 162 -1.44 -20.90 -11.08
C SER A 162 -1.09 -20.48 -9.65
N ALA A 163 -0.68 -21.45 -8.82
CA ALA A 163 -0.03 -21.18 -7.54
C ALA A 163 1.32 -21.89 -7.47
N THR A 164 2.37 -21.16 -7.09
CA THR A 164 3.72 -21.69 -6.90
C THR A 164 4.02 -21.71 -5.41
N GLN A 165 4.31 -22.90 -4.88
CA GLN A 165 4.79 -23.03 -3.50
C GLN A 165 6.26 -22.64 -3.42
N LEU A 166 6.61 -21.81 -2.44
CA LEU A 166 8.00 -21.47 -2.11
C LEU A 166 8.55 -22.54 -1.16
N ASP A 167 9.76 -23.01 -1.45
CA ASP A 167 10.45 -23.97 -0.62
C ASP A 167 11.14 -23.30 0.59
N GLU A 168 11.79 -24.11 1.44
CA GLU A 168 12.47 -23.59 2.63
C GLU A 168 13.71 -22.73 2.29
N LEU A 169 14.34 -22.94 1.13
CA LEU A 169 15.46 -22.12 0.67
C LEU A 169 14.97 -20.74 0.23
N ASP A 170 13.88 -20.69 -0.54
CA ASP A 170 13.19 -19.46 -0.92
C ASP A 170 12.78 -18.67 0.32
N LYS A 171 12.12 -19.31 1.28
CA LYS A 171 11.71 -18.66 2.55
C LYS A 171 12.91 -18.09 3.30
N ALA A 172 14.00 -18.83 3.39
CA ALA A 172 15.22 -18.37 4.06
C ALA A 172 15.87 -17.19 3.33
N TYR A 173 15.88 -17.21 1.99
CA TYR A 173 16.37 -16.13 1.15
C TYR A 173 15.56 -14.85 1.37
N TYR A 174 14.24 -14.89 1.16
CA TYR A 174 13.38 -13.72 1.29
C TYR A 174 13.33 -13.18 2.72
N SER A 175 13.37 -14.05 3.73
CA SER A 175 13.47 -13.58 5.12
C SER A 175 14.75 -12.78 5.38
N LYS A 176 15.89 -13.16 4.76
CA LYS A 176 17.16 -12.43 4.89
C LYS A 176 17.14 -11.15 4.06
N GLU A 177 16.64 -11.22 2.84
CA GLU A 177 16.58 -10.07 1.92
C GLU A 177 15.67 -8.97 2.46
N VAL A 178 14.47 -9.33 2.94
CA VAL A 178 13.55 -8.39 3.59
C VAL A 178 14.22 -7.73 4.79
N ARG A 179 14.99 -8.48 5.59
CA ARG A 179 15.74 -7.91 6.72
C ARG A 179 16.86 -6.96 6.27
N ALA A 180 17.61 -7.31 5.23
CA ALA A 180 18.70 -6.48 4.70
C ALA A 180 18.16 -5.17 4.09
N LYS A 181 17.11 -5.24 3.27
CA LYS A 181 16.37 -4.07 2.75
C LYS A 181 15.86 -3.21 3.90
N LYS A 182 15.32 -3.84 4.96
CA LYS A 182 14.89 -3.16 6.17
C LYS A 182 16.05 -2.40 6.84
N ASP A 183 17.23 -2.98 6.98
CA ASP A 183 18.35 -2.31 7.66
C ASP A 183 18.93 -1.14 6.84
N ILE A 184 19.02 -1.28 5.51
CA ILE A 184 19.43 -0.19 4.61
C ILE A 184 18.45 0.97 4.70
N MET A 185 17.14 0.68 4.62
CA MET A 185 16.09 1.69 4.73
C MET A 185 16.16 2.43 6.07
N ASN A 186 16.40 1.72 7.18
CA ASN A 186 16.53 2.34 8.50
C ASN A 186 17.64 3.39 8.53
N LYS A 187 18.82 3.05 7.97
CA LYS A 187 19.95 3.98 7.93
C LYS A 187 19.64 5.20 7.06
N LYS A 188 19.03 4.99 5.89
CA LYS A 188 18.60 6.06 4.97
C LYS A 188 17.62 7.01 5.66
N MET A 189 16.62 6.46 6.35
CA MET A 189 15.60 7.24 7.05
C MET A 189 16.14 8.01 8.25
N THR A 190 17.02 7.41 9.05
CA THR A 190 17.69 8.13 10.14
C THR A 190 18.47 9.33 9.59
N PHE A 191 19.17 9.16 8.46
CA PHE A 191 19.91 10.26 7.84
C PHE A 191 18.99 11.36 7.29
N ILE A 192 17.92 11.00 6.57
CA ILE A 192 16.95 11.96 6.03
C ILE A 192 16.29 12.74 7.17
N ARG A 193 15.91 12.06 8.27
CA ARG A 193 15.33 12.70 9.45
C ARG A 193 16.30 13.66 10.13
N GLN A 194 17.61 13.41 10.11
CA GLN A 194 18.61 14.31 10.71
C GLN A 194 18.89 15.57 9.86
N LYS A 195 18.62 15.51 8.56
CA LYS A 195 18.84 16.63 7.63
C LYS A 195 17.60 17.54 7.62
N PHE A 196 17.45 18.38 8.64
CA PHE A 196 16.26 19.22 8.82
C PHE A 196 16.30 20.51 7.99
N GLY A 197 15.24 20.75 7.19
CA GLY A 197 14.72 22.09 6.86
C GLY A 197 13.49 22.48 7.71
N LYS A 198 12.98 23.69 7.56
CA LYS A 198 11.64 24.09 8.06
C LYS A 198 10.75 24.49 6.89
N VAL A 199 10.87 23.74 5.80
CA VAL A 199 10.21 24.06 4.53
C VAL A 199 8.95 23.22 4.42
N GLY A 200 7.86 23.85 4.00
CA GLY A 200 6.53 23.24 3.95
C GLY A 200 5.73 23.46 5.23
N LYS A 201 4.53 22.89 5.27
CA LYS A 201 3.57 23.01 6.38
C LYS A 201 3.58 21.79 7.28
N TYR A 202 3.31 21.98 8.56
CA TYR A 202 2.97 20.94 9.52
C TYR A 202 1.53 20.45 9.30
N PHE A 203 1.15 19.35 9.93
CA PHE A 203 -0.16 18.73 9.71
C PHE A 203 -1.31 19.63 10.20
N ASP A 204 -1.16 20.28 11.35
CA ASP A 204 -2.12 21.25 11.90
C ASP A 204 -2.24 22.53 11.06
N GLU A 205 -1.20 22.89 10.30
CA GLU A 205 -1.21 24.00 9.36
C GLU A 205 -1.88 23.67 8.03
N LEU A 206 -2.29 22.43 7.79
CA LEU A 206 -3.04 22.02 6.59
C LEU A 206 -4.54 22.25 6.73
N GLU A 207 -5.08 22.40 7.95
CA GLU A 207 -6.48 22.78 8.16
C GLU A 207 -6.74 24.18 7.57
N GLY A 208 -7.66 24.27 6.60
CA GLY A 208 -7.98 25.52 5.89
C GLY A 208 -7.09 25.84 4.68
N VAL A 209 -6.14 24.99 4.34
CA VAL A 209 -5.37 25.08 3.09
C VAL A 209 -6.09 24.27 2.03
N ASP A 210 -6.28 24.85 0.84
CA ASP A 210 -6.87 24.10 -0.26
C ASP A 210 -5.89 23.00 -0.74
N ILE A 211 -6.03 21.81 -0.15
CA ILE A 211 -5.25 20.63 -0.55
C ILE A 211 -5.75 20.03 -1.87
N ASN A 212 -6.85 20.56 -2.44
CA ASN A 212 -7.41 20.10 -3.70
C ASN A 212 -6.69 20.67 -4.94
N GLY A 213 -5.54 21.36 -4.76
CA GLY A 213 -4.78 22.06 -5.79
C GLY A 213 -4.83 21.44 -7.18
#